data_AF-A0A917J630-F1
#
_entry.id   AF-A0A917J630-F1
#
_cell.length_a   1.000
_cell.length_b   1.000
_cell.length_c   1.000
_cell.angle_alpha   90.00
_cell.angle_beta   90.00
_cell.angle_gamma   90.00
#
_symmetry.space_group_name_H-M   'P 1'
#
loop_
_entity.id
_entity.type
_entity.pdbx_description
1 polymer ?
#
loop_
_entity_poly.entity_id
_entity_poly.type
_entity_poly.pdbx_seq_one_letter_code
_entity_poly.pdbx_strand_id
1 'polypeptide(L)'
;MLNKNSMLSGVILGLIVPALAWFTFNVLYKGVVLLHKPAIPYLVALGINLFIIRVCFKKNMDDTGRGVMLTTFVCVILILVFKIRLA
;
A
#
# COMPACT_ATOMS: atom_id res chain seq x y z
N MET A 1 22.12 17.18 -0.97
CA MET A 1 21.19 17.52 -2.08
C MET A 1 20.32 16.29 -2.33
N LEU A 2 19.22 16.14 -1.59
CA LEU A 2 18.29 15.02 -1.76
C LEU A 2 17.42 15.33 -2.97
N ASN A 3 17.69 14.65 -4.08
CA ASN A 3 16.88 14.74 -5.29
C ASN A 3 15.44 14.27 -4.94
N LYS A 4 14.53 15.21 -4.72
CA LYS A 4 13.21 14.98 -4.10
C LYS A 4 12.26 14.15 -4.96
N ASN A 5 12.55 13.99 -6.25
CA ASN A 5 11.86 13.08 -7.16
C ASN A 5 12.81 11.92 -7.46
N SER A 6 12.70 10.85 -6.70
CA SER A 6 13.36 9.61 -7.03
C SER A 6 12.36 8.48 -6.90
N MET A 7 12.35 7.57 -7.85
CA MET A 7 11.46 6.41 -7.84
C MET A 7 11.54 5.64 -6.50
N LEU A 8 12.71 5.67 -5.87
CA LEU A 8 13.01 5.07 -4.56
C LEU A 8 12.21 5.71 -3.40
N SER A 9 11.99 7.03 -3.42
CA SER A 9 11.15 7.68 -2.39
C SER A 9 9.68 7.27 -2.54
N GLY A 10 9.23 7.07 -3.78
CA GLY A 10 7.92 6.52 -4.10
C GLY A 10 7.75 5.09 -3.61
N VAL A 11 8.78 4.25 -3.77
CA VAL A 11 8.76 2.87 -3.26
C VAL A 11 8.65 2.84 -1.75
N ILE A 12 9.46 3.63 -1.04
CA ILE A 12 9.41 3.71 0.43
C ILE A 12 8.04 4.17 0.92
N LEU A 13 7.48 5.23 0.30
CA LEU A 13 6.13 5.71 0.61
C LEU A 13 5.04 4.65 0.33
N GLY A 14 5.14 3.96 -0.80
CA GLY A 14 4.19 2.91 -1.20
C GLY A 14 4.25 1.67 -0.32
N LEU A 15 5.37 1.42 0.36
CA LEU A 15 5.56 0.32 1.31
C LEU A 15 5.13 0.70 2.74
N ILE A 16 5.30 1.96 3.13
CA ILE A 16 4.97 2.44 4.47
C ILE A 16 3.47 2.35 4.76
N VAL A 17 2.64 2.59 3.75
CA VAL A 17 1.18 2.57 3.85
C VAL A 17 0.64 1.17 4.12
N PRO A 18 0.98 0.12 3.36
CA PRO A 18 0.56 -1.25 3.67
C PRO A 18 1.18 -1.76 4.98
N ALA A 19 2.41 -1.34 5.33
CA ALA A 19 3.02 -1.68 6.62
C ALA A 19 2.27 -1.04 7.81
N LEU A 20 1.89 0.24 7.70
CA LEU A 20 1.04 0.92 8.68
C LEU A 20 -0.35 0.30 8.74
N ALA A 21 -0.95 -0.05 7.60
CA ALA A 21 -2.24 -0.73 7.57
C ALA A 21 -2.16 -2.08 8.30
N TRP A 22 -1.12 -2.87 8.06
CA TRP A 22 -0.85 -4.12 8.79
C TRP A 22 -0.66 -3.89 10.28
N PHE A 23 0.18 -2.91 10.67
CA PHE A 23 0.48 -2.61 12.06
C PHE A 23 -0.74 -2.12 12.83
N THR A 24 -1.50 -1.18 12.26
CA THR A 24 -2.74 -0.67 12.86
C THR A 24 -3.76 -1.79 13.00
N PHE A 25 -3.82 -2.74 12.07
CA PHE A 25 -4.72 -3.88 12.20
C PHE A 25 -4.28 -4.86 13.30
N ASN A 26 -2.99 -5.19 13.35
CA ASN A 26 -2.48 -6.18 14.30
C ASN A 26 -2.45 -5.66 15.76
N VAL A 27 -2.30 -4.34 15.93
CA VAL A 27 -2.26 -3.68 17.24
C VAL A 27 -3.64 -3.20 17.69
N LEU A 28 -4.43 -2.58 16.80
CA LEU A 28 -5.69 -1.92 17.17
C LEU A 28 -6.92 -2.84 17.05
N TYR A 29 -6.88 -3.85 16.16
CA TYR A 29 -8.05 -4.68 15.83
C TYR A 29 -8.03 -6.10 16.44
N LYS A 30 -7.15 -6.35 17.43
CA LYS A 30 -6.98 -7.65 18.11
C LYS A 30 -8.23 -8.26 18.77
N GLY A 31 -9.40 -7.59 18.73
CA GLY A 31 -10.64 -8.06 19.34
C GLY A 31 -11.92 -7.83 18.53
N VAL A 32 -11.85 -7.33 17.29
CA VAL A 32 -13.07 -6.98 16.53
C VAL A 32 -13.40 -8.07 15.50
N VAL A 33 -14.43 -8.86 15.81
CA VAL A 33 -15.01 -9.98 15.04
C VAL A 33 -15.51 -9.59 13.63
N LEU A 34 -15.43 -8.31 13.24
CA LEU A 34 -15.94 -7.77 11.98
C LEU A 34 -15.19 -8.23 10.72
N LEU A 35 -14.03 -8.88 10.83
CA LEU A 35 -13.22 -9.31 9.68
C LEU A 35 -13.26 -10.83 9.43
N HIS A 36 -14.45 -11.38 9.19
CA HIS A 36 -14.57 -12.74 8.66
C HIS A 36 -13.97 -12.88 7.24
N LYS A 37 -13.69 -11.76 6.56
CA LYS A 37 -12.98 -11.73 5.28
C LYS A 37 -11.60 -11.08 5.45
N PRO A 38 -10.49 -11.85 5.34
CA PRO A 38 -9.13 -11.33 5.48
C PRO A 38 -8.74 -10.31 4.38
N ALA A 39 -9.59 -10.06 3.38
CA ALA A 39 -9.30 -9.19 2.24
C ALA A 39 -9.57 -7.69 2.48
N ILE A 40 -10.41 -7.34 3.46
CA ILE A 40 -10.84 -5.96 3.73
C ILE A 40 -9.67 -4.98 4.04
N PRO A 41 -8.68 -5.32 4.88
CA PRO A 41 -7.64 -4.35 5.28
C PRO A 41 -6.67 -4.08 4.14
N TYR A 42 -6.41 -5.09 3.29
CA TYR A 42 -5.62 -4.92 2.08
C TYR A 42 -6.30 -4.02 1.04
N LEU A 43 -7.63 -4.11 0.90
CA LEU A 43 -8.40 -3.22 0.04
C LEU A 43 -8.35 -1.76 0.53
N VAL A 44 -8.40 -1.54 1.85
CA VAL A 44 -8.25 -0.21 2.44
C VAL A 44 -6.84 0.35 2.18
N ALA A 45 -5.80 -0.45 2.40
CA ALA A 45 -4.42 -0.06 2.10
C ALA A 45 -4.23 0.29 0.62
N LEU A 46 -4.83 -0.49 -0.28
CA LEU A 46 -4.83 -0.23 -1.72
C LEU A 46 -5.48 1.12 -2.05
N GLY A 47 -6.64 1.41 -1.44
CA GLY A 47 -7.35 2.68 -1.61
C GLY A 47 -6.49 3.88 -1.20
N ILE A 48 -5.78 3.77 -0.09
CA ILE A 48 -4.86 4.82 0.39
C ILE A 48 -3.69 4.99 -0.59
N ASN A 49 -3.08 3.91 -1.07
CA ASN A 49 -2.00 3.99 -2.06
C ASN A 49 -2.45 4.63 -3.38
N LEU A 50 -3.66 4.31 -3.87
CA LEU A 50 -4.25 4.96 -5.04
C LEU A 50 -4.49 6.46 -4.81
N PHE A 51 -4.92 6.84 -3.60
CA PHE A 51 -5.07 8.25 -3.24
C PHE A 51 -3.73 8.99 -3.24
N ILE A 52 -2.67 8.38 -2.70
CA ILE A 52 -1.31 8.95 -2.69
C ILE A 52 -0.76 9.10 -4.10
N ILE A 53 -0.98 8.11 -4.97
CA ILE A 53 -0.62 8.19 -6.39
C ILE A 53 -1.29 9.40 -7.03
N ARG A 54 -2.59 9.60 -6.80
CA ARG A 54 -3.34 10.74 -7.33
C ARG A 54 -2.80 12.08 -6.82
N VAL A 55 -2.40 12.16 -5.55
CA VAL A 55 -1.78 13.36 -4.98
C VAL A 55 -0.38 13.61 -5.56
N CYS A 56 0.43 12.57 -5.77
CA CYS A 56 1.76 12.67 -6.38
C CYS A 56 1.69 13.22 -7.81
N PHE A 57 0.80 12.65 -8.64
CA PHE A 57 0.60 13.14 -10.01
C PHE A 57 0.07 14.58 -10.02
N LYS A 58 -0.81 14.98 -9.09
CA LYS A 58 -1.27 16.37 -8.96
C LYS A 58 -0.14 17.35 -8.60
N LYS A 59 0.93 16.87 -7.96
CA LYS A 59 2.09 17.67 -7.55
C LYS A 59 3.28 17.59 -8.52
N ASN A 60 3.10 17.04 -9.73
CA ASN A 60 4.19 16.78 -10.69
C ASN A 60 5.31 15.91 -10.10
N MET A 61 4.97 15.00 -9.17
CA MET A 61 5.89 14.05 -8.58
C MET A 61 5.79 12.69 -9.30
N ASP A 62 5.98 12.70 -10.62
CA ASP A 62 5.64 11.57 -11.49
C ASP A 62 6.46 10.31 -11.16
N ASP A 63 7.77 10.46 -10.89
CA ASP A 63 8.62 9.33 -10.51
C ASP A 63 8.25 8.73 -9.15
N THR A 64 7.84 9.58 -8.20
CA THR A 64 7.36 9.13 -6.88
C THR A 64 6.02 8.40 -7.04
N GLY A 65 5.10 8.94 -7.85
CA GLY A 65 3.82 8.30 -8.16
C GLY A 65 3.99 6.95 -8.84
N ARG A 66 4.94 6.85 -9.79
CA ARG A 66 5.31 5.58 -10.44
C ARG A 66 5.87 4.57 -9.44
N GLY A 67 6.73 5.00 -8.51
CA GLY A 67 7.26 4.12 -7.44
C GLY A 67 6.17 3.57 -6.52
N VAL A 68 5.22 4.41 -6.10
CA VAL A 68 4.06 3.98 -5.29
C VAL A 68 3.17 3.02 -6.07
N MET A 69 2.92 3.31 -7.36
CA MET A 69 2.13 2.46 -8.24
C MET A 69 2.74 1.05 -8.39
N LEU A 70 4.04 0.99 -8.68
CA LEU A 70 4.77 -0.27 -8.86
C LEU A 70 4.74 -1.12 -7.58
N THR A 71 4.98 -0.47 -6.43
CA THR A 71 4.92 -1.13 -5.11
C THR A 71 3.52 -1.65 -4.80
N THR A 72 2.49 -0.86 -5.08
CA THR A 72 1.09 -1.28 -4.88
C THR A 72 0.75 -2.49 -5.74
N PHE A 73 1.20 -2.49 -6.99
CA PHE A 73 1.00 -3.61 -7.91
C PHE A 73 1.67 -4.89 -7.40
N VAL A 74 2.92 -4.80 -6.94
CA VAL A 74 3.65 -5.93 -6.35
C VAL A 74 2.96 -6.44 -5.08
N CYS A 75 2.50 -5.55 -4.19
CA CYS A 75 1.75 -5.93 -3.00
C CYS A 75 0.47 -6.68 -3.35
N VAL A 76 -0.30 -6.24 -4.34
CA VAL A 76 -1.52 -6.92 -4.79
C VAL A 76 -1.20 -8.31 -5.33
N ILE A 77 -0.16 -8.43 -6.15
CA ILE A 77 0.28 -9.73 -6.69
C ILE A 77 0.68 -10.66 -5.54
N LEU A 78 1.45 -10.18 -4.57
CA LEU A 78 1.83 -10.95 -3.38
C LEU A 78 0.59 -11.43 -2.63
N ILE A 79 -0.38 -10.55 -2.36
CA ILE A 79 -1.62 -10.91 -1.66
C ILE A 79 -2.41 -11.93 -2.47
N LEU A 80 -2.53 -11.76 -3.79
CA LEU A 80 -3.20 -12.72 -4.67
C LEU A 80 -2.51 -14.09 -4.63
N VAL A 81 -1.19 -14.15 -4.78
CA VAL A 81 -0.42 -15.40 -4.78
C VAL A 81 -0.49 -16.11 -3.42
N PHE A 82 -0.32 -15.39 -2.32
CA PHE A 82 -0.42 -15.96 -0.98
C PHE A 82 -1.84 -16.43 -0.66
N LYS A 83 -2.86 -15.67 -1.06
CA LYS A 83 -4.25 -16.03 -0.80
C LYS A 83 -4.75 -17.16 -1.70
N ILE A 84 -4.29 -17.26 -2.94
CA ILE A 84 -4.57 -18.38 -3.86
C ILE A 84 -3.91 -19.67 -3.36
N ARG A 85 -2.71 -19.61 -2.77
CA ARG A 85 -2.09 -20.79 -2.16
C ARG A 85 -2.76 -21.25 -0.86
N LEU A 86 -3.54 -20.39 -0.21
CA LEU A 86 -4.24 -20.69 1.04
C LEU A 86 -5.71 -21.09 0.84
N ALA A 87 -6.21 -21.11 -0.40
CA ALA A 87 -7.58 -21.47 -0.78
C ALA A 87 -7.61 -22.85 -1.44
#